data_AF-A0A7Y5NY28-F1
#
_entry.id   AF-A0A7Y5NY28-F1
#
_cell.length_a   1.000
_cell.length_b   1.000
_cell.length_c   1.000
_cell.angle_alpha   90.00
_cell.angle_beta   90.00
_cell.angle_gamma   90.00
#
_symmetry.space_group_name_H-M   'P 1'
#
loop_
_entity.id
_entity.type
_entity.pdbx_description
1 polymer ?
#
loop_
_entity_poly.entity_id
_entity_poly.type
_entity_poly.pdbx_seq_one_letter_code
_entity_poly.pdbx_strand_id
1 'polypeptide(L)'
;MIVHFVAYLPAFAWAIAVIPSAVRREVSAGHVKDELGSVLVMVLTYAGTTFSVALVVAHALGIPWIRAQNDRGRRVAIGGAIAMTAVAMILGAVSWISLLSE
;
A
#
# COMPACT_ATOMS: atom_id res chain seq x y z
N MET A 1 -2.07 12.84 -16.20
CA MET A 1 -1.67 11.47 -16.58
C MET A 1 -0.46 10.98 -15.79
N ILE A 2 0.72 11.63 -15.85
CA ILE A 2 1.94 11.16 -15.15
C ILE A 2 1.76 11.04 -13.62
N VAL A 3 1.14 12.02 -12.98
CA VAL A 3 0.86 11.97 -11.52
C VAL A 3 0.04 10.73 -11.13
N HIS A 4 -0.92 10.33 -11.96
CA HIS A 4 -1.71 9.12 -11.70
C HIS A 4 -0.82 7.87 -11.75
N PHE A 5 -0.02 7.71 -12.81
CA PHE A 5 0.92 6.58 -12.92
C PHE A 5 1.89 6.50 -11.75
N VAL A 6 2.46 7.64 -11.33
CA VAL A 6 3.38 7.72 -10.19
C VAL A 6 2.67 7.35 -8.88
N ALA A 7 1.38 7.66 -8.73
CA ALA A 7 0.60 7.34 -7.53
C ALA A 7 0.22 5.86 -7.40
N TYR A 8 0.10 5.13 -8.52
CA TYR A 8 -0.23 3.69 -8.49
C TYR A 8 0.88 2.84 -7.87
N LEU A 9 2.15 3.17 -8.12
CA LEU A 9 3.31 2.42 -7.60
C LEU A 9 3.31 2.31 -6.07
N PRO A 10 3.28 3.42 -5.30
CA PRO A 10 3.20 3.34 -3.85
C PRO A 10 1.90 2.68 -3.40
N ALA A 11 0.76 2.98 -4.02
CA ALA A 11 -0.52 2.39 -3.63
C ALA A 11 -0.50 0.85 -3.72
N PHE A 12 0.04 0.32 -4.82
CA PHE A 12 0.18 -1.12 -5.03
C PHE A 12 1.19 -1.74 -4.05
N ALA A 13 2.33 -1.09 -3.82
CA ALA A 13 3.33 -1.56 -2.85
C ALA A 13 2.75 -1.67 -1.44
N TRP A 14 1.96 -0.67 -1.02
CA TRP A 14 1.27 -0.66 0.26
C TRP A 14 0.19 -1.76 0.36
N ALA A 15 -0.54 -2.04 -0.72
CA ALA A 15 -1.51 -3.13 -0.77
C ALA A 15 -0.87 -4.49 -0.55
N ILE A 16 0.28 -4.74 -1.19
CA ILE A 16 1.03 -6.01 -1.04
C ILE A 16 1.62 -6.12 0.37
N ALA A 17 2.14 -5.02 0.91
CA ALA A 17 2.80 -4.99 2.21
C ALA A 17 1.89 -5.40 3.37
N VAL A 18 0.56 -5.27 3.23
CA VAL A 18 -0.38 -5.61 4.31
C VAL A 18 -0.95 -7.03 4.23
N ILE A 19 -0.74 -7.74 3.11
CA ILE A 19 -1.30 -9.09 2.91
C ILE A 19 -0.88 -10.04 4.04
N PRO A 20 0.41 -10.14 4.44
CA PRO A 20 0.82 -11.08 5.49
C PRO A 20 0.18 -10.80 6.85
N SER A 21 0.00 -9.52 7.17
CA SER A 21 -0.65 -9.09 8.42
C SER A 21 -2.15 -9.40 8.41
N ALA A 22 -2.82 -9.30 7.26
CA ALA A 22 -4.22 -9.68 7.11
C ALA A 22 -4.38 -11.20 7.25
N VAL A 23 -3.52 -11.99 6.59
CA VAL A 23 -3.51 -13.46 6.73
C VAL A 23 -3.32 -13.87 8.19
N ARG A 24 -2.36 -13.28 8.90
CA ARG A 24 -2.15 -13.61 10.33
C ARG A 24 -3.33 -13.29 11.22
N ARG A 25 -4.08 -12.23 10.94
CA ARG A 25 -5.30 -11.93 11.70
C ARG A 25 -6.35 -13.02 11.55
N GLU A 26 -6.54 -13.55 10.33
CA GLU A 26 -7.46 -14.69 10.13
C GLU A 26 -6.96 -15.96 10.80
N VAL A 27 -5.65 -16.23 10.69
CA VAL A 27 -5.05 -17.41 11.30
C VAL A 27 -5.22 -17.39 12.81
N SER A 28 -4.92 -16.26 13.45
CA SER A 28 -5.10 -16.06 14.89
C SER A 28 -6.58 -16.05 15.32
N ALA A 29 -7.51 -15.70 14.42
CA ALA A 29 -8.95 -15.76 14.68
C ALA A 29 -9.51 -17.19 14.58
N GLY A 30 -8.73 -18.16 14.08
CA GLY A 30 -9.13 -19.57 13.98
C GLY A 30 -9.95 -19.92 12.74
N HIS A 31 -10.07 -19.02 11.76
CA HIS A 31 -10.93 -19.19 10.57
C HIS A 31 -10.32 -20.04 9.43
N VAL A 32 -9.13 -20.62 9.64
CA VAL A 32 -8.28 -21.19 8.57
C VAL A 32 -8.84 -22.46 7.93
N LYS A 33 -9.73 -23.19 8.61
CA LYS A 33 -10.13 -24.54 8.16
C LYS A 33 -11.38 -24.60 7.28
N ASP A 34 -12.31 -23.64 7.39
CA ASP A 34 -13.65 -23.82 6.80
C ASP A 34 -14.06 -22.76 5.74
N GLU A 35 -13.34 -21.63 5.61
CA GLU A 35 -13.80 -20.55 4.73
C GLU A 35 -12.66 -19.81 4.00
N LEU A 36 -12.09 -20.45 2.97
CA LEU A 36 -11.14 -19.79 2.05
C LEU A 36 -11.70 -18.47 1.48
N GLY A 37 -13.03 -18.38 1.34
CA GLY A 37 -13.76 -17.20 0.92
C GLY A 37 -13.70 -16.03 1.90
N SER A 38 -13.83 -16.26 3.21
CA SER A 38 -13.80 -15.16 4.20
C SER A 38 -12.40 -14.60 4.36
N VAL A 39 -11.37 -15.46 4.34
CA VAL A 39 -9.96 -15.05 4.31
C VAL A 39 -9.67 -14.18 3.09
N LEU A 40 -10.14 -14.59 1.90
CA LEU A 40 -9.96 -13.81 0.69
C LEU A 40 -10.67 -12.45 0.76
N VAL A 41 -11.92 -12.41 1.25
CA VAL A 41 -12.67 -11.17 1.42
C VAL A 41 -11.97 -10.22 2.38
N MET A 42 -11.46 -10.71 3.52
CA MET A 42 -10.75 -9.84 4.45
C MET A 42 -9.43 -9.34 3.87
N VAL A 43 -8.63 -10.20 3.23
CA VAL A 43 -7.37 -9.80 2.57
C VAL A 43 -7.64 -8.74 1.51
N LEU A 44 -8.66 -8.93 0.66
CA LEU A 44 -9.04 -7.95 -0.36
C LEU A 44 -9.52 -6.64 0.25
N THR A 45 -10.29 -6.70 1.35
CA THR A 45 -10.76 -5.50 2.05
C THR A 45 -9.59 -4.73 2.66
N TYR A 46 -8.65 -5.41 3.31
CA TYR A 46 -7.46 -4.81 3.91
C TYR A 46 -6.52 -4.22 2.86
N ALA A 47 -6.24 -4.98 1.81
CA ALA A 47 -5.40 -4.56 0.70
C ALA A 47 -6.05 -3.38 -0.05
N GLY A 48 -7.35 -3.48 -0.35
CA GLY A 48 -8.12 -2.44 -1.06
C GLY A 48 -8.23 -1.13 -0.27
N THR A 49 -8.46 -1.19 1.04
CA THR A 49 -8.51 -0.01 1.91
C THR A 49 -7.13 0.66 1.96
N THR A 50 -6.08 -0.13 2.21
CA THR A 50 -4.71 0.38 2.27
C THR A 50 -4.27 0.98 0.94
N PHE A 51 -4.58 0.30 -0.18
CA PHE A 51 -4.37 0.81 -1.53
C PHE A 51 -5.02 2.18 -1.72
N SER A 52 -6.31 2.28 -1.38
CA SER A 52 -7.09 3.50 -1.59
C SER A 52 -6.53 4.69 -0.81
N VAL A 53 -6.15 4.48 0.46
CA VAL A 53 -5.52 5.51 1.30
C VAL A 53 -4.19 5.95 0.71
N ALA A 54 -3.31 5.00 0.37
CA ALA A 54 -2.00 5.32 -0.21
C ALA A 54 -2.14 6.04 -1.57
N LEU A 55 -3.12 5.64 -2.38
CA LEU A 55 -3.42 6.30 -3.66
C LEU A 55 -3.85 7.74 -3.46
N VAL A 56 -4.76 8.02 -2.52
CA VAL A 56 -5.22 9.39 -2.20
C VAL A 56 -4.06 10.25 -1.71
N VAL A 57 -3.23 9.73 -0.81
CA VAL A 57 -2.05 10.45 -0.30
C VAL A 57 -1.07 10.78 -1.42
N ALA A 58 -0.76 9.82 -2.29
CA ALA A 58 0.14 10.04 -3.42
C ALA A 58 -0.42 11.07 -4.42
N HIS A 59 -1.74 11.11 -4.63
CA HIS A 59 -2.38 12.17 -5.41
C HIS A 59 -2.29 13.54 -4.74
N ALA A 60 -2.48 13.61 -3.43
CA ALA A 60 -2.35 14.86 -2.67
C ALA A 60 -0.95 15.48 -2.82
N LEU A 61 0.10 14.64 -2.83
CA LEU A 61 1.48 15.06 -3.07
C LEU A 61 1.71 15.63 -4.48
N GLY A 62 0.86 15.26 -5.44
CA GLY A 62 0.86 15.80 -6.80
C GLY A 62 0.20 17.18 -6.95
N ILE A 63 -0.61 17.63 -6.00
CA ILE A 63 -1.34 18.91 -6.08
C ILE A 63 -0.41 20.11 -6.30
N PRO A 64 0.72 20.26 -5.57
CA PRO A 64 1.65 21.36 -5.80
C PRO A 64 2.24 21.37 -7.21
N TRP A 65 2.55 20.20 -7.78
CA TRP A 65 3.05 20.10 -9.15
C TRP A 65 2.00 20.54 -10.17
N ILE A 66 0.76 20.08 -10.02
CA ILE A 66 -0.34 20.39 -10.93
C ILE A 66 -0.69 21.88 -10.88
N ARG A 67 -0.76 22.47 -9.68
CA ARG A 67 -1.18 23.86 -9.49
C ARG A 67 -0.10 24.88 -9.81
N ALA A 68 1.13 24.65 -9.36
CA ALA A 68 2.20 25.63 -9.52
C ALA A 68 3.06 25.39 -10.77
N GLN A 69 2.90 24.23 -11.43
CA GLN A 69 3.64 23.80 -12.63
C GLN A 69 5.16 24.00 -12.53
N ASN A 70 5.71 23.91 -11.32
CA ASN A 70 7.11 24.19 -11.05
C ASN A 70 7.89 22.92 -10.66
N ASP A 71 9.21 23.01 -10.83
CA ASP A 71 10.11 21.90 -10.54
C ASP A 71 10.09 21.46 -9.08
N ARG A 72 9.82 22.40 -8.17
CA ARG A 72 9.72 22.10 -6.74
C ARG A 72 8.53 21.18 -6.46
N GLY A 73 7.36 21.48 -7.02
CA GLY A 73 6.16 20.64 -6.89
C GLY A 73 6.39 19.25 -7.50
N ARG A 74 7.04 19.18 -8.67
CA ARG A 74 7.42 17.90 -9.30
C ARG A 74 8.34 17.06 -8.40
N ARG A 75 9.37 17.68 -7.81
CA ARG A 75 10.31 17.00 -6.90
C ARG A 75 9.62 16.49 -5.64
N VAL A 76 8.69 17.26 -5.06
CA VAL A 76 7.89 16.83 -3.90
C VAL A 76 7.01 15.63 -4.25
N ALA A 77 6.32 15.68 -5.39
CA ALA A 77 5.46 14.58 -5.84
C ALA A 77 6.25 13.28 -6.07
N ILE A 78 7.36 13.36 -6.82
CA ILE A 78 8.20 12.19 -7.12
C ILE A 78 8.91 11.69 -5.85
N GLY A 79 9.55 12.59 -5.10
CA GLY A 79 10.26 12.22 -3.88
C GLY A 79 9.33 11.62 -2.82
N GLY A 80 8.12 12.18 -2.68
CA GLY A 80 7.10 11.63 -1.81
C GLY A 80 6.63 10.23 -2.24
N ALA A 81 6.40 10.01 -3.54
CA ALA A 81 6.05 8.68 -4.04
C ALA A 81 7.17 7.64 -3.82
N ILE A 82 8.44 8.03 -4.03
CA ILE A 82 9.60 7.17 -3.73
C ILE A 82 9.64 6.84 -2.24
N ALA A 83 9.50 7.84 -1.36
CA ALA A 83 9.52 7.63 0.08
C ALA A 83 8.39 6.70 0.54
N MET A 84 7.16 6.92 0.04
CA MET A 84 6.03 6.05 0.34
C MET A 84 6.27 4.61 -0.12
N THR A 85 6.85 4.42 -1.30
CA THR A 85 7.18 3.09 -1.83
C THR A 85 8.26 2.41 -0.98
N ALA A 86 9.32 3.14 -0.61
CA ALA A 86 10.39 2.61 0.23
C ALA A 86 9.86 2.16 1.61
N VAL A 87 9.00 2.96 2.24
CA VAL A 87 8.36 2.58 3.50
C VAL A 87 7.50 1.33 3.34
N ALA A 88 6.69 1.25 2.27
CA ALA A 88 5.89 0.07 1.99
C ALA A 88 6.75 -1.18 1.80
N MET A 89 7.87 -1.08 1.09
CA MET A 89 8.80 -2.20 0.88
C MET A 89 9.42 -2.69 2.20
N ILE A 90 9.83 -1.78 3.07
CA ILE A 90 10.41 -2.13 4.38
C ILE A 90 9.35 -2.82 5.26
N LEU A 91 8.17 -2.20 5.40
CA LEU A 91 7.08 -2.76 6.20
C LEU A 91 6.58 -4.08 5.63
N GLY A 92 6.50 -4.17 4.31
CA GLY A 92 6.16 -5.39 3.58
C GLY A 92 7.17 -6.49 3.91
N ALA A 93 8.47 -6.24 3.74
CA ALA A 93 9.51 -7.21 4.06
C ALA A 93 9.41 -7.70 5.51
N VAL A 94 9.23 -6.79 6.48
CA VAL A 94 9.02 -7.16 7.89
C VAL A 94 7.78 -8.03 8.08
N SER A 95 6.66 -7.65 7.45
CA SER A 95 5.40 -8.41 7.55
C SER A 95 5.51 -9.82 6.97
N TRP A 96 6.26 -9.98 5.87
CA TRP A 96 6.50 -11.25 5.19
C TRP A 96 7.46 -12.14 5.98
N ILE A 97 8.61 -11.59 6.40
CA ILE A 97 9.57 -12.32 7.24
C ILE A 97 8.86 -12.88 8.47
N SER A 98 8.06 -12.04 9.12
CA SER A 98 7.40 -12.43 10.35
C SER A 98 6.25 -13.44 10.15
N LEU A 99 5.61 -13.49 8.97
CA LEU A 99 4.68 -14.56 8.61
C LEU A 99 5.40 -15.88 8.31
N LEU A 100 6.58 -15.83 7.66
CA LEU A 100 7.35 -17.01 7.25
C LEU A 100 8.17 -17.63 8.39
N SER A 101 8.37 -16.90 9.48
CA SER A 101 9.11 -17.36 10.66
C SER A 101 8.23 -18.06 11.71
N GLU A 102 6.91 -18.08 11.49
CA GLU A 102 5.93 -18.82 12.30
C GLU A 102 5.78 -20.25 11.76
#